data_AF-A0A0F9FCM0-F1
#
_entry.id   AF-A0A0F9FCM0-F1
#
_cell.length_a   1.000
_cell.length_b   1.000
_cell.length_c   1.000
_cell.angle_alpha   90.00
_cell.angle_beta   90.00
_cell.angle_gamma   90.00
#
_symmetry.space_group_name_H-M   'P 1'
#
loop_
_entity.id
_entity.type
_entity.pdbx_description
1 polymer ?
#
loop_
_entity_poly.entity_id
_entity_poly.type
_entity_poly.pdbx_seq_one_letter_code
_entity_poly.pdbx_strand_id
1 'polypeptide(L)'
;MTPGEAAMLAITELKSATLKNGTFNSYHEGYAVILEELDELWEEVKKNPRTRSVSRMRNEAVQVAAMALRFLVDLCGEEVAHKRLLSRDINQEAKEVGKSASRIRESLEGVAYGGSISVPGAAGVPGAQPTVPHQTPAPPGHEDDDGRSS
;
A
#
# COMPACT_ATOMS: atom_id res chain seq x y z
N MET A 1 -20.36 25.04 -23.00
CA MET A 1 -19.58 23.81 -22.73
C MET A 1 -20.28 22.67 -23.45
N THR A 2 -19.58 21.98 -24.34
CA THR A 2 -20.07 20.75 -24.96
C THR A 2 -19.84 19.56 -24.02
N PRO A 3 -20.55 18.43 -24.19
CA PRO A 3 -20.28 17.22 -23.42
C PRO A 3 -18.82 16.75 -23.51
N GLY A 4 -18.19 16.87 -24.69
CA GLY A 4 -16.79 16.51 -24.90
C GLY A 4 -15.83 17.41 -24.11
N GLU A 5 -16.07 18.73 -24.09
CA GLU A 5 -15.29 19.66 -23.27
C GLU A 5 -15.42 19.33 -21.77
N ALA A 6 -16.62 19.01 -21.31
CA ALA A 6 -16.87 18.62 -19.92
C ALA A 6 -16.08 17.36 -19.53
N ALA A 7 -16.14 16.33 -20.37
CA ALA A 7 -15.40 15.09 -20.17
C ALA A 7 -13.88 15.33 -20.14
N MET A 8 -13.36 16.17 -21.03
CA MET A 8 -11.93 16.49 -21.07
C MET A 8 -11.45 17.20 -19.80
N LEU A 9 -12.29 18.07 -19.20
CA LEU A 9 -11.98 18.70 -17.91
C LEU A 9 -11.92 17.66 -16.79
N ALA A 10 -12.89 16.75 -16.71
CA ALA A 10 -12.89 15.68 -15.72
C ALA A 10 -11.68 14.74 -15.88
N ILE A 11 -11.28 14.41 -17.11
CA ILE A 11 -10.08 13.61 -17.39
C ILE A 11 -8.81 14.36 -16.96
N THR A 12 -8.75 15.67 -17.19
CA THR A 12 -7.61 16.50 -16.77
C THR A 12 -7.52 16.56 -15.24
N GLU A 13 -8.66 16.76 -14.57
CA GLU A 13 -8.73 16.78 -13.11
C GLU A 13 -8.39 15.41 -12.52
N LEU A 14 -8.87 14.31 -13.12
CA LEU A 14 -8.49 12.96 -12.72
C LEU A 14 -6.97 12.79 -12.71
N LYS A 15 -6.28 13.20 -13.79
CA LYS A 15 -4.81 13.10 -13.88
C LYS A 15 -4.14 13.95 -12.79
N SER A 16 -4.60 15.19 -12.61
CA SER A 16 -4.12 16.10 -11.57
C SER A 16 -4.25 15.48 -10.18
N ALA A 17 -5.42 14.95 -9.84
CA ALA A 17 -5.69 14.33 -8.55
C ALA A 17 -4.90 13.03 -8.34
N THR A 18 -4.77 12.17 -9.37
CA THR A 18 -3.94 10.96 -9.29
C THR A 18 -2.48 11.31 -9.01
N LEU A 19 -1.93 12.35 -9.66
CA LEU A 19 -0.56 12.79 -9.43
C LEU A 19 -0.34 13.34 -8.01
N LYS A 20 -1.33 14.05 -7.47
CA LYS A 20 -1.24 14.67 -6.15
C LYS A 20 -1.45 13.68 -5.01
N ASN A 21 -2.42 12.77 -5.16
CA ASN A 21 -2.97 11.99 -4.04
C ASN A 21 -2.68 10.48 -4.16
N GLY A 22 -2.10 10.00 -5.26
CA GLY A 22 -1.94 8.57 -5.52
C GLY A 22 -3.28 7.86 -5.79
N THR A 23 -3.28 6.53 -5.86
CA THR A 23 -4.48 5.71 -6.09
C THR A 23 -5.27 5.48 -4.80
N PHE A 24 -6.59 5.31 -4.90
CA PHE A 24 -7.39 4.90 -3.74
C PHE A 24 -7.00 3.51 -3.23
N ASN A 25 -6.92 3.35 -1.90
CA ASN A 25 -6.56 2.11 -1.24
C ASN A 25 -7.79 1.25 -0.91
N SER A 26 -8.96 1.87 -0.74
CA SER A 26 -10.19 1.16 -0.38
C SER A 26 -11.46 1.75 -0.99
N TYR A 27 -12.52 0.95 -1.04
CA TYR A 27 -13.87 1.40 -1.46
C TYR A 27 -14.43 2.49 -0.54
N HIS A 28 -14.16 2.42 0.77
CA HIS A 28 -14.64 3.44 1.71
C HIS A 28 -13.92 4.78 1.52
N GLU A 29 -12.60 4.75 1.30
CA GLU A 29 -11.81 5.94 0.98
C GLU A 29 -12.30 6.59 -0.32
N GLY A 30 -12.42 5.81 -1.40
CA GLY A 30 -12.90 6.34 -2.68
C GLY A 30 -14.31 6.93 -2.58
N TYR A 31 -15.21 6.27 -1.82
CA TYR A 31 -16.55 6.80 -1.57
C TYR A 31 -16.54 8.09 -0.75
N ALA A 32 -15.73 8.14 0.32
CA ALA A 32 -15.61 9.32 1.17
C ALA A 32 -15.12 10.53 0.37
N VAL A 33 -14.13 10.36 -0.51
CA VAL A 33 -13.63 11.43 -1.37
C VAL A 33 -14.70 11.88 -2.37
N ILE A 34 -15.45 10.96 -3.00
CA ILE A 34 -16.57 11.36 -3.88
C ILE A 34 -17.61 12.17 -3.09
N LEU A 35 -17.92 11.74 -1.87
CA LEU A 35 -18.91 12.41 -1.03
C LEU A 35 -18.46 13.82 -0.64
N GLU A 36 -17.19 14.00 -0.30
CA GLU A 36 -16.60 15.31 0.01
C GLU A 36 -16.78 16.28 -1.17
N GLU A 37 -16.39 15.89 -2.38
CA GLU A 37 -16.55 16.73 -3.59
C GLU A 37 -18.04 17.02 -3.89
N LEU A 38 -18.91 16.05 -3.63
CA LEU A 38 -20.36 16.20 -3.83
C LEU A 38 -20.96 17.18 -2.81
N ASP A 39 -20.49 17.13 -1.56
CA ASP A 39 -20.89 18.06 -0.51
C ASP A 39 -20.41 19.48 -0.84
N GLU A 40 -19.18 19.66 -1.33
CA GLU A 40 -18.68 20.96 -1.79
C GLU A 40 -19.52 21.54 -2.96
N LEU A 41 -19.87 20.69 -3.94
CA LEU A 41 -20.80 21.07 -5.00
C LEU A 41 -22.15 21.50 -4.42
N TRP A 42 -22.67 20.72 -3.47
CA TRP A 42 -23.96 21.00 -2.83
C TRP A 42 -23.94 22.31 -2.04
N GLU A 43 -22.86 22.58 -1.31
CA GLU A 43 -22.64 23.85 -0.60
C GLU A 43 -22.73 25.05 -1.56
N GLU A 44 -22.23 24.92 -2.79
CA GLU A 44 -22.33 25.99 -3.78
C GLU A 44 -23.73 26.09 -4.40
N VAL A 45 -24.36 24.95 -4.72
CA VAL A 45 -25.70 24.88 -5.33
C VAL A 45 -26.77 25.50 -4.42
N LYS A 46 -26.69 25.24 -3.11
CA LYS A 46 -27.70 25.70 -2.14
C LYS A 46 -27.57 27.18 -1.77
N LYS A 47 -26.49 27.86 -2.18
CA LYS A 47 -26.33 29.31 -1.96
C LYS A 47 -27.42 30.12 -2.66
N ASN A 48 -27.68 31.30 -2.10
CA ASN A 48 -28.55 32.29 -2.72
C ASN A 48 -28.07 32.61 -4.16
N PRO A 49 -28.98 32.78 -5.15
CA PRO A 49 -28.61 33.16 -6.52
C PRO A 49 -27.69 34.38 -6.64
N ARG A 50 -27.74 35.32 -5.69
CA ARG A 50 -26.88 36.52 -5.69
C ARG A 50 -25.44 36.25 -5.24
N THR A 51 -25.21 35.15 -4.53
CA THR A 51 -23.90 34.83 -3.94
C THR A 51 -23.30 33.55 -4.48
N ARG A 52 -24.07 32.75 -5.23
CA ARG A 52 -23.55 31.54 -5.87
C ARG A 52 -22.60 31.86 -7.01
N SER A 53 -21.59 31.02 -7.17
CA SER A 53 -20.59 31.09 -8.23
C SER A 53 -20.76 29.92 -9.19
N VAL A 54 -21.16 30.24 -10.43
CA VAL A 54 -21.23 29.25 -11.52
C VAL A 54 -19.87 28.63 -11.80
N SER A 55 -18.79 29.40 -11.65
CA SER A 55 -17.43 28.90 -11.81
C SER A 55 -17.08 27.85 -10.75
N ARG A 56 -17.46 28.09 -9.49
CA ARG A 56 -17.23 27.12 -8.42
C ARG A 56 -18.06 25.86 -8.61
N MET A 57 -19.36 25.99 -8.89
CA MET A 57 -20.21 24.81 -9.18
C MET A 57 -19.65 23.97 -10.32
N ARG A 58 -19.12 24.62 -11.38
CA ARG A 58 -18.47 23.93 -12.48
C ARG A 58 -17.22 23.17 -12.01
N ASN A 59 -16.38 23.77 -11.17
CA ASN A 59 -15.16 23.13 -10.67
C ASN A 59 -15.50 21.92 -9.78
N GLU A 60 -16.38 22.10 -8.79
CA GLU A 60 -16.76 21.00 -7.90
C GLU A 60 -17.44 19.86 -8.68
N ALA A 61 -18.28 20.18 -9.69
CA ALA A 61 -18.88 19.15 -10.56
C ALA A 61 -17.85 18.40 -11.41
N VAL A 62 -16.79 19.08 -11.87
CA VAL A 62 -15.66 18.45 -12.56
C VAL A 62 -14.89 17.52 -11.61
N GLN A 63 -14.66 17.95 -10.36
CA GLN A 63 -14.02 17.13 -9.33
C GLN A 63 -14.87 15.89 -8.99
N VAL A 64 -16.19 16.02 -8.79
CA VAL A 64 -17.10 14.88 -8.60
C VAL A 64 -16.98 13.87 -9.75
N ALA A 65 -17.04 14.34 -10.99
CA ALA A 65 -16.89 13.48 -12.16
C ALA A 65 -15.51 12.80 -12.20
N ALA A 66 -14.44 13.54 -11.90
CA ALA A 66 -13.09 13.01 -11.84
C ALA A 66 -12.93 11.94 -10.75
N MET A 67 -13.50 12.15 -9.55
CA MET A 67 -13.40 11.20 -8.44
C MET A 67 -14.22 9.94 -8.70
N ALA A 68 -15.38 10.05 -9.37
CA ALA A 68 -16.13 8.89 -9.82
C ALA A 68 -15.33 8.05 -10.85
N LEU A 69 -14.69 8.70 -11.82
CA LEU A 69 -13.80 8.02 -12.77
C LEU A 69 -12.61 7.36 -12.06
N ARG A 70 -12.01 8.04 -11.07
CA ARG A 70 -10.94 7.46 -10.25
C ARG A 70 -11.40 6.24 -9.47
N PHE A 71 -12.58 6.27 -8.88
CA PHE A 71 -13.13 5.11 -8.19
C PHE A 71 -13.22 3.90 -9.11
N LEU A 72 -13.70 4.10 -10.34
CA LEU A 72 -13.76 3.04 -11.35
C LEU A 72 -12.37 2.50 -11.70
N VAL A 73 -11.42 3.38 -11.99
CA VAL A 73 -10.07 3.00 -12.43
C VAL A 73 -9.25 2.37 -11.29
N ASP A 74 -9.24 3.00 -10.12
CA ASP A 74 -8.39 2.61 -8.99
C ASP A 74 -8.94 1.38 -8.25
N LEU A 75 -10.26 1.13 -8.27
CA LEU A 75 -10.90 0.12 -7.42
C LEU A 75 -11.75 -0.92 -8.14
N CYS A 76 -12.24 -0.63 -9.36
CA CYS A 76 -13.16 -1.49 -10.10
C CYS A 76 -12.59 -2.06 -11.41
N GLY A 77 -11.39 -1.66 -11.83
CA GLY A 77 -10.75 -2.21 -13.02
C GLY A 77 -10.50 -3.72 -12.89
N GLU A 78 -10.70 -4.49 -13.97
CA GLU A 78 -10.50 -5.95 -13.99
C GLU A 78 -9.08 -6.34 -13.53
N GLU A 79 -8.06 -5.59 -13.97
CA GLU A 79 -6.68 -5.79 -13.55
C GLU A 79 -6.49 -5.59 -12.03
N VAL A 80 -7.18 -4.60 -11.45
CA VAL A 80 -7.12 -4.33 -10.01
C VAL A 80 -7.79 -5.46 -9.24
N ALA A 81 -8.96 -5.91 -9.70
CA ALA A 81 -9.69 -7.04 -9.10
C ALA A 81 -8.83 -8.31 -9.14
N HIS A 82 -8.21 -8.62 -10.28
CA HIS A 82 -7.32 -9.78 -10.44
C HIS A 82 -6.10 -9.71 -9.52
N LYS A 83 -5.41 -8.55 -9.46
CA LYS A 83 -4.29 -8.34 -8.52
C LYS A 83 -4.70 -8.54 -7.07
N ARG A 84 -5.89 -8.07 -6.67
CA ARG A 84 -6.42 -8.26 -5.31
C ARG A 84 -6.74 -9.73 -5.01
N LEU A 85 -7.27 -10.48 -5.97
CA LEU A 85 -7.54 -11.91 -5.81
C LEU A 85 -6.25 -12.71 -5.64
N LEU A 86 -5.29 -12.53 -6.55
CA LEU A 86 -3.97 -13.18 -6.44
C LEU A 86 -3.29 -12.87 -5.11
N SER A 87 -3.34 -11.60 -4.68
CA SER A 87 -2.76 -11.19 -3.40
C SER A 87 -3.44 -11.87 -2.20
N ARG A 88 -4.75 -12.11 -2.27
CA ARG A 88 -5.49 -12.83 -1.22
C ARG A 88 -5.09 -14.29 -1.14
N ASP A 89 -4.96 -14.97 -2.28
CA ASP A 89 -4.60 -16.37 -2.34
C ASP A 89 -3.20 -16.59 -1.74
N ILE A 90 -2.22 -15.77 -2.14
CA ILE A 90 -0.85 -15.80 -1.58
C ILE A 90 -0.87 -15.58 -0.05
N ASN A 91 -1.59 -14.57 0.42
CA ASN A 91 -1.67 -14.26 1.85
C ASN A 91 -2.36 -15.38 2.65
N GLN A 92 -3.36 -16.04 2.07
CA GLN A 92 -4.06 -17.15 2.69
C GLN A 92 -3.15 -18.39 2.79
N GLU A 93 -2.40 -18.72 1.73
CA GLU A 93 -1.42 -19.80 1.75
C GLU A 93 -0.33 -19.54 2.80
N ALA A 94 0.24 -18.34 2.84
CA ALA A 94 1.25 -17.95 3.83
C ALA A 94 0.72 -18.12 5.27
N LYS A 95 -0.55 -17.80 5.50
CA LYS A 95 -1.20 -17.97 6.80
C LYS A 95 -1.37 -19.44 7.18
N GLU A 96 -1.72 -20.32 6.24
CA GLU A 96 -1.83 -21.77 6.50
C GLU A 96 -0.47 -22.43 6.73
N VAL A 97 0.58 -21.99 6.02
CA VAL A 97 1.96 -22.41 6.27
C VAL A 97 2.41 -21.99 7.67
N GLY A 98 2.16 -20.74 8.06
CA GLY A 98 2.49 -20.25 9.40
C GLY A 98 1.79 -21.03 10.52
N LYS A 99 0.49 -21.33 10.35
CA LYS A 99 -0.26 -22.20 11.29
C LYS A 99 0.35 -23.59 11.37
N SER A 100 0.70 -24.20 10.24
CA SER A 100 1.30 -25.54 10.20
C SER A 100 2.64 -25.57 10.93
N ALA A 101 3.50 -24.58 10.69
CA ALA A 101 4.78 -24.44 11.38
C ALA A 101 4.61 -24.30 12.91
N SER A 102 3.60 -23.55 13.36
CA SER A 102 3.30 -23.41 14.80
C SER A 102 2.88 -24.73 15.45
N ARG A 103 2.03 -25.53 14.79
CA ARG A 103 1.62 -26.86 15.27
C ARG A 103 2.79 -27.84 15.35
N ILE A 104 3.71 -27.79 14.38
CA ILE A 104 4.93 -28.62 14.39
C ILE A 104 5.80 -28.24 15.59
N ARG A 105 6.00 -26.95 15.84
CA ARG A 105 6.78 -26.48 16.99
C ARG A 105 6.18 -26.95 18.32
N GLU A 106 4.88 -26.77 18.51
CA GLU A 106 4.16 -27.21 19.71
C GLU A 106 4.24 -28.74 19.90
N SER A 107 4.16 -29.50 18.80
CA SER A 107 4.33 -30.97 18.84
C SER A 107 5.74 -31.38 19.24
N LEU A 108 6.79 -30.68 18.79
CA LEU A 108 8.19 -30.96 19.16
C LEU A 108 8.50 -30.55 20.61
N GLU A 109 7.95 -29.43 21.08
CA GLU A 109 8.10 -28.97 22.47
C GLU A 109 7.37 -29.91 23.46
N GLY A 110 6.20 -30.44 23.08
CA GLY A 110 5.49 -31.46 23.87
C GLY A 110 6.22 -32.80 23.96
N VAL A 111 7.05 -33.16 22.97
CA VAL A 111 7.86 -34.39 22.99
C VAL A 111 9.10 -34.23 23.89
N ALA A 112 9.62 -33.01 24.06
CA ALA A 112 10.84 -32.76 24.83
C ALA A 112 10.69 -32.93 26.36
N TYR A 113 9.46 -33.06 26.90
CA TYR A 113 9.21 -33.23 28.34
C TYR A 113 9.02 -34.70 28.81
N GLY A 114 9.13 -35.70 27.92
CA GLY A 114 8.79 -37.09 28.22
C GLY A 114 9.94 -38.09 28.42
N GLY A 115 11.20 -37.68 28.28
CA GLY A 115 12.31 -38.63 28.29
C GLY A 115 13.57 -38.08 28.94
N SER A 116 13.72 -38.29 30.24
CA SER A 116 15.02 -38.23 30.91
C SER A 116 15.90 -39.37 30.41
N ILE A 117 16.54 -39.19 29.25
CA ILE A 117 17.63 -40.06 28.82
C ILE A 117 18.85 -39.59 29.61
N SER A 118 19.19 -40.33 30.68
CA SER A 118 20.48 -40.22 31.36
C SER A 118 21.58 -40.56 30.35
N VAL A 119 22.25 -39.54 29.82
CA VAL A 119 23.41 -39.72 28.95
C VAL A 119 24.61 -40.12 29.83
N PRO A 120 25.25 -41.29 29.62
CA PRO A 120 26.48 -41.64 30.31
C PRO A 120 27.62 -40.73 29.85
N GLY A 121 28.45 -40.31 30.82
CA GLY A 121 29.49 -39.29 30.68
C GLY A 121 30.36 -39.41 29.44
N ALA A 122 30.40 -38.34 28.66
CA ALA A 122 31.39 -38.10 27.63
C ALA A 122 32.72 -37.72 28.30
N ALA A 123 33.67 -38.65 28.27
CA ALA A 123 35.07 -38.39 28.56
C ALA A 123 35.64 -37.38 27.54
N GLY A 124 36.44 -36.44 28.06
CA GLY A 124 36.91 -35.27 27.34
C GLY A 124 37.74 -35.57 26.09
N VAL A 125 37.50 -34.77 25.05
CA VAL A 125 38.40 -34.60 23.90
C VAL A 125 39.04 -33.21 24.02
N PRO A 126 40.37 -33.10 24.09
CA PRO A 126 41.05 -31.81 24.20
C PRO A 126 41.26 -31.17 22.82
N GLY A 127 40.98 -29.86 22.76
CA GLY A 127 41.70 -28.91 21.91
C GLY A 127 41.26 -28.79 20.46
N ALA A 128 40.26 -27.95 20.21
CA ALA A 128 40.14 -27.23 18.94
C ALA A 128 40.06 -25.73 19.25
N GLN A 129 41.06 -24.97 18.80
CA GLN A 129 41.12 -23.52 18.98
C GLN A 129 40.07 -22.83 18.10
N PRO A 130 39.45 -21.74 18.58
CA PRO A 130 38.49 -20.97 17.79
C PRO A 130 39.22 -20.17 16.71
N THR A 131 38.91 -20.44 15.45
CA THR A 131 39.32 -19.56 14.35
C THR A 131 38.43 -18.30 14.34
N VAL A 132 39.10 -17.16 14.38
CA VAL A 132 38.51 -15.82 14.41
C VAL A 132 37.87 -15.53 13.05
N PRO A 133 36.62 -15.03 12.96
CA PRO A 133 36.05 -14.64 11.68
C PRO A 133 36.74 -13.39 11.12
N HIS A 134 37.19 -13.51 9.88
CA HIS A 134 37.83 -12.47 9.08
C HIS A 134 36.81 -11.34 8.81
N GLN A 135 37.07 -10.16 9.37
CA GLN A 135 36.32 -8.95 9.04
C GLN A 135 36.57 -8.57 7.58
N THR A 136 35.49 -8.38 6.83
CA THR A 136 35.50 -7.83 5.47
C THR A 136 35.54 -6.31 5.55
N PRO A 137 36.43 -5.60 4.84
CA PRO A 137 36.46 -4.15 4.86
C PRO A 137 35.27 -3.54 4.11
N ALA A 138 34.80 -2.40 4.63
CA ALA A 138 33.73 -1.60 4.06
C ALA A 138 34.11 -0.97 2.69
N PRO A 139 33.16 -0.80 1.77
CA PRO A 139 33.41 -0.09 0.51
C PRO A 139 33.62 1.42 0.73
N PRO A 140 34.46 2.08 -0.09
CA PRO A 140 34.71 3.51 0.00
C PRO A 140 33.48 4.32 -0.42
N GLY A 141 33.25 5.42 0.31
CA GLY A 141 32.16 6.36 0.09
C GLY A 141 32.26 7.06 -1.26
N HIS A 142 31.10 7.23 -1.90
CA HIS A 142 30.92 8.08 -3.06
C HIS A 142 30.82 9.53 -2.56
N GLU A 143 31.82 10.35 -2.86
CA GLU A 143 31.73 11.80 -2.74
C GLU A 143 31.05 12.34 -3.99
N ASP A 144 29.86 12.91 -3.83
CA ASP A 144 29.17 13.66 -4.88
C ASP A 144 29.76 15.09 -4.94
N ASP A 145 30.40 15.37 -6.07
CA ASP A 145 30.94 16.67 -6.47
C ASP A 145 29.81 17.55 -7.02
N ASP A 146 29.19 18.34 -6.14
CA ASP A 146 28.20 19.35 -6.52
C ASP A 146 28.91 20.60 -7.08
N GLY A 147 29.40 20.47 -8.31
CA GLY A 147 29.89 21.55 -9.14
C GLY A 147 28.79 22.55 -9.50
N ARG A 148 28.56 23.53 -8.62
CA ARG A 148 27.76 24.72 -8.90
C ARG A 148 28.60 25.73 -9.69
N SER A 149 28.38 25.82 -11.00
CA SER A 149 28.87 26.92 -11.84
C SER A 149 27.72 27.80 -12.31
N SER A 150 28.03 29.10 -12.25
CA SER A 150 27.25 30.29 -12.60
C SER A 150 26.75 30.35 -14.04
#